data_AF-A0A7X9D8V9-F1
#
_entry.id   AF-A0A7X9D8V9-F1
#
_cell.length_a   1.000
_cell.length_b   1.000
_cell.length_c   1.000
_cell.angle_alpha   90.00
_cell.angle_beta   90.00
_cell.angle_gamma   90.00
#
_symmetry.space_group_name_H-M   'P 1'
#
loop_
_entity.id
_entity.type
_entity.pdbx_description
1 polymer ?
#
loop_
_entity_poly.entity_id
_entity_poly.type
_entity_poly.pdbx_seq_one_letter_code
_entity_poly.pdbx_strand_id
1 'polypeptide(L)' 'MELQEFITNFANQFEETDSSVFTKDTVFKNLDEWSSLLALSIIAMVDEEYGVALKGDDIRSANTIEDLYNIIKSKK' A
#
# COMPACT_ATOMS: atom_id res chain seq x y z
N MET A 1 13.13 -4.05 3.63
CA MET A 1 11.69 -4.17 3.41
C MET A 1 11.45 -5.43 2.61
N GLU A 2 10.96 -6.45 3.30
CA GLU A 2 10.46 -7.67 2.68
C GLU A 2 9.02 -7.47 2.20
N LEU A 3 8.59 -8.17 1.15
CA LEU A 3 7.24 -8.01 0.60
C LEU A 3 6.15 -8.40 1.63
N GLN A 4 6.40 -9.43 2.43
CA GLN A 4 5.45 -9.90 3.45
C GLN A 4 5.24 -8.89 4.58
N GLU A 5 6.31 -8.22 5.00
CA GLU A 5 6.27 -7.13 5.97
C GLU A 5 5.45 -5.95 5.42
N PHE A 6 5.69 -5.59 4.15
CA PHE A 6 4.92 -4.54 3.48
C PHE A 6 3.43 -4.87 3.37
N ILE A 7 3.08 -6.10 2.96
CA ILE A 7 1.68 -6.56 2.89
C ILE A 7 1.02 -6.45 4.26
N THR A 8 1.72 -6.84 5.33
CA THR A 8 1.20 -6.74 6.70
C THR A 8 0.95 -5.28 7.10
N ASN A 9 1.93 -4.40 6.90
CA ASN A 9 1.81 -2.98 7.23
C ASN A 9 0.74 -2.28 6.38
N PHE A 10 0.58 -2.70 5.13
CA PHE A 10 -0.47 -2.23 4.22
C PHE A 10 -1.86 -2.67 4.71
N ALA A 11 -2.03 -3.94 5.06
CA ALA A 11 -3.29 -4.47 5.59
C ALA A 11 -3.70 -3.77 6.88
N ASN A 12 -2.74 -3.41 7.75
CA ASN A 12 -2.99 -2.67 9.00
C ASN A 12 -3.57 -1.26 8.78
N GLN A 13 -3.56 -0.73 7.55
CA GLN A 13 -4.22 0.54 7.23
C GLN A 13 -5.73 0.39 7.05
N PHE A 14 -6.23 -0.83 6.93
CA PHE A 14 -7.64 -1.16 6.73
C PHE A 14 -8.22 -1.68 8.04
N GLU A 15 -9.46 -1.30 8.34
CA GLU A 15 -10.11 -1.61 9.61
C GLU A 15 -11.14 -2.75 9.49
N GLU A 16 -11.84 -2.84 8.35
CA GLU A 16 -12.95 -3.78 8.17
C GLU A 16 -12.56 -5.02 7.33
N THR A 17 -11.55 -4.89 6.48
CA THR A 17 -11.11 -5.90 5.52
C THR A 17 -10.17 -6.88 6.21
N ASP A 18 -10.49 -8.17 6.13
CA ASP A 18 -9.68 -9.21 6.73
C ASP A 18 -8.26 -9.25 6.12
N SER A 19 -7.25 -9.34 6.99
CA SER A 19 -5.83 -9.41 6.61
C SER A 19 -5.51 -10.49 5.56
N SER A 20 -6.28 -11.59 5.52
CA SER A 20 -6.12 -12.68 4.54
C SER A 20 -6.48 -12.29 3.10
N VAL A 21 -7.24 -11.21 2.91
CA VAL A 21 -7.56 -10.65 1.58
C VAL A 21 -6.33 -9.96 0.97
N PHE A 22 -5.38 -9.52 1.79
CA PHE A 22 -4.21 -8.79 1.35
C PHE A 22 -3.12 -9.76 0.91
N THR A 23 -3.00 -9.90 -0.40
CA THR A 23 -1.96 -10.65 -1.07
C THR A 23 -1.22 -9.72 -2.03
N LYS A 24 -0.06 -10.15 -2.51
CA LYS A 24 0.72 -9.39 -3.48
C LYS A 24 -0.10 -9.00 -4.73
N ASP A 25 -1.01 -9.88 -5.15
CA ASP A 25 -1.83 -9.73 -6.36
C ASP A 25 -3.16 -8.98 -6.11
N THR A 26 -3.44 -8.60 -4.86
CA THR A 26 -4.69 -7.93 -4.50
C THR A 26 -4.75 -6.53 -5.11
N VAL A 27 -5.79 -6.28 -5.90
CA VAL A 27 -6.09 -4.94 -6.46
C VAL A 27 -6.76 -4.10 -5.37
N PHE A 28 -5.95 -3.40 -4.58
CA PHE A 28 -6.41 -2.69 -3.38
C PHE A 28 -7.45 -1.59 -3.67
N LYS A 29 -7.47 -1.03 -4.90
CA LYS A 29 -8.47 -0.03 -5.32
C LYS A 29 -9.87 -0.60 -5.51
N ASN A 30 -10.02 -1.91 -5.56
CA ASN A 30 -11.30 -2.59 -5.66
C ASN A 30 -11.88 -2.98 -4.30
N LEU A 31 -11.14 -2.74 -3.19
CA LEU A 31 -11.64 -2.99 -1.85
C LEU A 31 -12.68 -1.91 -1.50
N ASP A 32 -13.78 -2.29 -0.86
CA ASP A 32 -14.89 -1.38 -0.54
C ASP A 32 -14.44 -0.23 0.39
N GLU A 33 -13.49 -0.51 1.28
CA GLU A 33 -12.89 0.50 2.16
C GLU A 33 -12.00 1.52 1.44
N TRP A 34 -11.57 1.24 0.20
CA TRP A 34 -10.64 2.09 -0.52
C TRP A 34 -11.17 3.51 -0.67
N SER A 35 -10.39 4.47 -0.18
CA SER A 35 -10.74 5.89 -0.20
C SER A 35 -9.51 6.77 -0.39
N SER A 36 -9.74 8.06 -0.66
CA SER A 36 -8.64 9.04 -0.70
C SER A 36 -7.96 9.18 0.66
N LEU A 37 -8.67 8.93 1.77
CA LEU A 37 -8.08 8.95 3.11
C LEU A 37 -7.13 7.78 3.32
N LEU A 38 -7.53 6.55 2.93
CA LEU A 38 -6.63 5.39 2.98
C LEU A 38 -5.40 5.57 2.11
N ALA A 39 -5.56 6.16 0.92
CA ALA A 39 -4.41 6.48 0.07
C ALA A 39 -3.42 7.41 0.79
N LEU A 40 -3.89 8.40 1.55
CA LEU A 40 -3.04 9.28 2.36
C LEU A 40 -2.40 8.53 3.54
N SER A 41 -3.15 7.67 4.24
CA SER A 41 -2.62 6.83 5.33
C SER A 41 -1.48 5.94 4.84
N ILE A 42 -1.63 5.31 3.66
CA ILE A 42 -0.59 4.49 3.05
C ILE A 42 0.64 5.32 2.68
N ILE A 43 0.46 6.53 2.13
CA ILE A 43 1.58 7.44 1.82
C ILE A 43 2.35 7.80 3.09
N ALA A 44 1.64 8.17 4.17
CA ALA A 44 2.25 8.51 5.45
C ALA A 44 2.98 7.31 6.06
N MET A 45 2.35 6.14 6.08
CA MET A 45 2.97 4.90 6.56
C MET A 45 4.26 4.59 5.81
N VAL A 46 4.29 4.76 4.49
CA VAL A 46 5.49 4.48 3.69
C VAL A 46 6.62 5.48 3.96
N ASP A 47 6.28 6.75 4.18
CA ASP A 47 7.25 7.78 4.55
C ASP A 47 7.85 7.50 5.94
N GLU A 48 7.01 7.16 6.92
CA GLU A 48 7.42 6.90 8.31
C GLU A 48 8.22 5.58 8.46
N GLU A 49 7.73 4.48 7.89
CA GLU A 49 8.33 3.15 8.07
C GLU A 49 9.54 2.91 7.16
N TYR A 50 9.51 3.48 5.95
CA TYR A 50 10.52 3.17 4.92
C TYR A 50 11.34 4.37 4.46
N GLY A 51 10.99 5.60 4.87
CA GLY A 51 11.67 6.82 4.46
C GLY A 51 11.52 7.14 2.97
N VAL A 52 10.41 6.68 2.35
CA VAL A 52 10.16 6.86 0.92
C VAL A 52 8.99 7.81 0.70
N ALA A 53 9.26 8.96 0.07
CA ALA A 53 8.23 9.92 -0.26
C ALA A 53 7.40 9.47 -1.49
N LEU A 54 6.25 8.83 -1.24
CA LEU A 54 5.27 8.53 -2.27
C LEU A 54 4.42 9.77 -2.61
N LYS A 55 4.10 9.91 -3.89
CA LYS A 55 3.14 10.90 -4.39
C LYS A 55 1.82 10.23 -4.74
N GLY A 56 0.75 11.03 -4.82
CA GLY A 56 -0.56 10.52 -5.27
C GLY A 56 -0.51 9.84 -6.64
N ASP A 57 0.38 10.29 -7.54
CA ASP A 57 0.57 9.66 -8.85
C ASP A 57 1.21 8.27 -8.78
N ASP A 58 2.05 8.02 -7.76
CA ASP A 58 2.64 6.70 -7.51
C ASP A 58 1.56 5.70 -7.08
N ILE A 59 0.66 6.11 -6.17
CA ILE A 59 -0.51 5.31 -5.78
C ILE A 59 -1.46 5.10 -6.96
N ARG A 60 -1.68 6.12 -7.79
CA ARG A 60 -2.56 6.02 -8.98
C ARG A 60 -2.02 5.07 -10.03
N SER A 61 -0.70 4.98 -10.19
CA SER A 61 -0.06 4.09 -11.17
C SER A 61 0.03 2.63 -10.71
N ALA A 62 0.06 2.37 -9.40
CA ALA A 62 -0.01 1.01 -8.85
C ALA A 62 -1.45 0.46 -8.82
N ASN A 63 -1.68 -0.77 -9.27
CA ASN A 63 -2.99 -1.41 -9.15
C ASN A 63 -3.00 -2.44 -8.02
N THR A 64 -1.93 -3.23 -7.92
CA THR A 64 -1.76 -4.28 -6.93
C THR A 64 -0.82 -3.85 -5.80
N ILE A 65 -0.87 -4.57 -4.68
CA ILE A 65 0.06 -4.34 -3.56
C ILE A 65 1.52 -4.56 -4.02
N GLU A 66 1.77 -5.55 -4.89
CA GLU A 66 3.08 -5.79 -5.48
C GLU A 66 3.56 -4.63 -6.37
N ASP A 67 2.66 -4.03 -7.18
CA ASP A 67 3.01 -2.85 -7.98
C ASP A 67 3.49 -1.71 -7.08
N LEU A 68 2.75 -1.43 -6.00
CA LEU A 68 3.08 -0.36 -5.08
C LEU A 68 4.42 -0.63 -4.38
N TYR A 69 4.64 -1.86 -3.92
CA TYR A 69 5.91 -2.30 -3.34
C TYR A 69 7.08 -2.09 -4.29
N ASN A 70 6.92 -2.43 -5.57
CA ASN A 70 7.94 -2.26 -6.60
C ASN A 70 8.25 -0.77 -6.86
N ILE A 71 7.23 0.09 -6.86
CA ILE A 71 7.43 1.54 -6.97
C ILE A 71 8.26 2.06 -5.79
N ILE A 72 7.93 1.65 -4.55
CA ILE A 72 8.66 2.04 -3.34
C ILE A 72 10.13 1.59 -3.46
N LYS A 73 10.35 0.34 -3.87
CA LYS A 73 11.70 -0.20 -4.08
C LYS A 73 12.51 0.57 -5.13
N SER A 74 11.87 1.03 -6.21
CA SER A 74 12.54 1.78 -7.27
C SER A 74 12.99 3.19 -6.88
N LYS A 75 12.42 3.73 -5.79
CA LYS A 75 12.70 5.08 -5.29
C LYS A 75 13.71 5.11 -4.14
N LYS A 76 14.12 3.95 -3.66
CA LYS A 76 15.13 3.77 -2.62
C LYS A 76 16.52 3.67 -3.23
#